data_AF-A0A542DUH6-F1
#
_entry.id   AF-A0A542DUH6-F1
#
_cell.length_a   1.000
_cell.length_b   1.000
_cell.length_c   1.000
_cell.angle_alpha   90.00
_cell.angle_beta   90.00
_cell.angle_gamma   90.00
#
_symmetry.space_group_name_H-M   'P 1'
#
loop_
_entity.id
_entity.type
_entity.pdbx_description
1 polymer ?
#
loop_
_entity_poly.entity_id
_entity_poly.type
_entity_poly.pdbx_seq_one_letter_code
_entity_poly.pdbx_strand_id
1 'polypeptide(L)'
;MPGGGTWVGGSSMGPFDDDASDDESRERAEQVVDELLGRQQSDAVGSLSVADIENDVETFGQQLDLLGALGLGFPALAVGDEYIPMSLQLVSQPRRPIDLDDIQFLRLPGEWYYDRIRRDFELAELENDRFRTIPAEAAQETFRSRLVGFLTTRIAATAGRIGWPAQAIQLPLRRGGRRTAVPGCTFTVTANTSGLRVHWSGAYFASGKYFGHPTNPAVSTLQSGDYIFGVDGGSYTSIVWDHTVVKLPGTPSIHLLY
;
A
#
# COMPACT_ATOMS: atom_id res chain seq x y z
N MET A 1 -38.41 39.09 26.85
CA MET A 1 -37.02 39.50 26.56
C MET A 1 -36.14 39.02 27.70
N PRO A 2 -35.44 37.91 27.46
CA PRO A 2 -33.97 37.82 27.39
C PRO A 2 -33.59 37.07 26.10
N GLY A 3 -32.39 37.04 25.55
CA GLY A 3 -31.05 37.44 25.96
C GLY A 3 -30.13 36.66 25.02
N GLY A 4 -29.64 37.31 23.97
CA GLY A 4 -28.81 36.68 22.94
C GLY A 4 -27.43 36.33 23.47
N GLY A 5 -27.04 35.07 23.31
CA GLY A 5 -25.67 34.59 23.53
C GLY A 5 -25.01 34.29 22.20
N THR A 6 -24.21 35.23 21.71
CA THR A 6 -23.40 35.08 20.51
C THR A 6 -22.16 34.25 20.85
N TRP A 7 -22.06 33.03 20.33
CA TRP A 7 -20.83 32.25 20.36
C TRP A 7 -19.91 32.75 19.25
N VAL A 8 -18.85 33.46 19.63
CA VAL A 8 -17.72 33.80 18.75
C VAL A 8 -16.47 33.21 19.40
N GLY A 9 -16.03 32.07 18.87
CA GLY A 9 -14.83 31.36 19.31
C GLY A 9 -14.09 30.80 18.11
N GLY A 10 -13.78 31.66 17.14
CA GLY A 10 -12.87 31.33 16.05
C GLY A 10 -11.44 31.28 16.58
N SER A 11 -10.98 30.09 16.96
CA SER A 11 -9.55 29.85 17.13
C SER A 11 -8.94 29.79 15.74
N SER A 12 -8.30 30.89 15.31
CA SER A 12 -7.45 30.85 14.13
C SER A 12 -6.26 29.96 14.44
N MET A 13 -6.25 28.75 13.87
CA MET A 13 -5.02 27.98 13.69
C MET A 13 -4.06 28.89 12.91
N GLY A 14 -2.99 29.31 13.57
CA GLY A 14 -1.91 30.06 12.93
C GLY A 14 -1.25 29.20 11.84
N PRO A 15 -0.54 29.83 10.90
CA PRO A 15 0.25 29.11 9.91
C PRO A 15 1.30 28.28 10.65
N PHE A 16 1.21 26.96 10.54
CA PHE A 16 2.26 26.06 10.99
C PHE A 16 3.49 26.35 10.11
N ASP A 17 4.60 26.73 10.74
CA ASP A 17 5.93 26.66 10.15
C ASP A 17 6.27 25.16 9.94
N ASP A 18 5.65 24.52 8.94
CA ASP A 18 5.65 23.05 8.73
C ASP A 18 6.77 22.55 7.78
N ASP A 19 7.38 23.43 6.98
CA ASP A 19 8.31 23.02 5.91
C ASP A 19 9.59 22.32 6.44
N ALA A 20 10.16 22.82 7.54
CA ALA A 20 11.36 22.21 8.15
C ALA A 20 11.08 20.83 8.79
N SER A 21 9.81 20.54 9.08
CA SER A 21 9.36 19.31 9.71
C SER A 21 9.21 18.17 8.68
N ASP A 22 8.82 18.53 7.46
CA ASP A 22 8.62 17.57 6.36
C ASP A 22 9.96 17.10 5.79
N ASP A 23 10.95 17.98 5.69
CA ASP A 23 12.31 17.62 5.24
C ASP A 23 12.97 16.61 6.19
N GLU A 24 12.86 16.82 7.52
CA GLU A 24 13.37 15.86 8.53
C GLU A 24 12.68 14.49 8.41
N SER A 25 11.35 14.49 8.22
CA SER A 25 10.57 13.25 8.07
C SER A 25 10.95 12.51 6.79
N ARG A 26 11.24 13.26 5.72
CA ARG A 26 11.67 12.72 4.43
C ARG A 26 13.08 12.14 4.49
N GLU A 27 14.05 12.89 5.02
CA GLU A 27 15.43 12.40 5.20
C GLU A 27 15.44 11.11 6.02
N ARG A 28 14.62 11.08 7.09
CA ARG A 28 14.47 9.89 7.90
C ARG A 28 13.82 8.73 7.14
N ALA A 29 12.81 9.00 6.31
CA ALA A 29 12.19 7.99 5.47
C ALA A 29 13.18 7.41 4.44
N GLU A 30 14.00 8.24 3.81
CA GLU A 30 15.06 7.82 2.87
C GLU A 30 16.05 6.88 3.55
N GLN A 31 16.51 7.21 4.75
CA GLN A 31 17.38 6.32 5.53
C GLN A 31 16.73 4.95 5.79
N VAL A 32 15.46 4.92 6.22
CA VAL A 32 14.75 3.66 6.48
C VAL A 32 14.59 2.83 5.20
N VAL A 33 14.27 3.47 4.08
CA VAL A 33 14.15 2.79 2.78
C VAL A 33 15.49 2.20 2.35
N ASP A 34 16.59 2.93 2.52
CA ASP A 34 17.92 2.44 2.16
C ASP A 34 18.35 1.26 3.03
N GLU A 35 18.02 1.28 4.33
CA GLU A 35 18.25 0.15 5.24
C GLU A 35 17.43 -1.09 4.82
N LEU A 36 16.14 -0.91 4.50
CA LEU A 36 15.23 -1.99 4.06
C LEU A 36 15.67 -2.60 2.72
N LEU A 37 15.98 -1.78 1.73
CA LEU A 37 16.43 -2.22 0.40
C LEU A 37 17.84 -2.83 0.45
N GLY A 38 18.72 -2.30 1.31
CA GLY A 38 20.04 -2.84 1.57
C GLY A 38 20.05 -4.16 2.35
N ARG A 39 18.88 -4.65 2.77
CA ARG A 39 18.71 -5.83 3.64
C ARG A 39 19.52 -5.72 4.94
N GLN A 40 19.81 -4.50 5.38
CA GLN A 40 20.42 -4.27 6.67
C GLN A 40 19.33 -4.40 7.74
N GLN A 41 19.69 -4.98 8.88
CA GLN A 41 18.78 -5.07 9.99
C GLN A 41 18.60 -3.66 10.57
N SER A 42 17.62 -2.91 10.06
CA SER A 42 17.26 -1.58 10.52
C SER A 42 16.92 -1.65 12.00
N ASP A 43 17.54 -0.84 12.86
CA ASP A 43 17.07 -0.72 14.23
C ASP A 43 15.65 -0.13 14.24
N ALA A 44 14.78 -0.63 15.14
CA ALA A 44 13.37 -0.28 15.07
C ALA A 44 13.30 1.23 15.30
N VAL A 45 12.72 1.96 14.34
CA VAL A 45 12.70 3.43 14.39
C VAL A 45 11.63 3.85 15.40
N GLY A 46 11.98 3.78 16.68
CA GLY A 46 11.08 4.08 17.79
C GLY A 46 9.81 3.22 17.75
N SER A 47 8.65 3.88 17.73
CA SER A 47 7.31 3.26 17.68
C SER A 47 6.81 2.98 16.26
N LEU A 48 7.62 3.22 15.23
CA LEU A 48 7.26 2.99 13.83
C LEU A 48 7.30 1.48 13.52
N SER A 49 6.12 0.88 13.31
CA SER A 49 6.05 -0.45 12.71
C SER A 49 6.31 -0.36 11.21
N VAL A 50 7.25 -1.19 10.73
CA VAL A 50 7.59 -1.38 9.31
C VAL A 50 7.44 -2.85 8.87
N ALA A 51 6.86 -3.72 9.71
CA ALA A 51 6.74 -5.14 9.40
C ALA A 51 5.91 -5.45 8.14
N ASP A 52 4.91 -4.62 7.85
CA ASP A 52 4.11 -4.70 6.63
C ASP A 52 4.95 -4.34 5.40
N ILE A 53 5.80 -3.31 5.53
CA ILE A 53 6.71 -2.85 4.47
C ILE A 53 7.83 -3.86 4.24
N GLU A 54 8.42 -4.45 5.29
CA GLU A 54 9.46 -5.48 5.16
C GLU A 54 8.98 -6.65 4.31
N ASN A 55 7.75 -7.11 4.53
CA ASN A 55 7.13 -8.17 3.73
C ASN A 55 6.95 -7.75 2.26
N ASP A 56 6.51 -6.51 2.02
CA ASP A 56 6.32 -5.99 0.66
C ASP A 56 7.67 -5.79 -0.07
N VAL A 57 8.71 -5.30 0.61
CA VAL A 57 10.09 -5.13 0.09
C VAL A 57 10.69 -6.48 -0.29
N GLU A 58 10.55 -7.48 0.56
CA GLU A 58 11.04 -8.82 0.28
C GLU A 58 10.31 -9.46 -0.91
N THR A 59 8.97 -9.35 -0.93
CA THR A 59 8.15 -9.85 -2.04
C THR A 59 8.53 -9.16 -3.35
N PHE A 60 8.66 -7.83 -3.34
CA PHE A 60 9.07 -7.05 -4.51
C PHE A 60 10.45 -7.49 -5.02
N GLY A 61 11.44 -7.61 -4.12
CA GLY A 61 12.79 -8.04 -4.48
C GLY A 61 12.83 -9.45 -5.08
N GLN A 62 12.11 -10.41 -4.51
CA GLN A 62 12.02 -11.77 -5.05
C GLN A 62 11.38 -11.79 -6.45
N GLN A 63 10.32 -11.01 -6.66
CA GLN A 63 9.64 -10.91 -7.96
C GLN A 63 10.53 -10.22 -8.99
N LEU A 64 11.30 -9.23 -8.58
CA LEU A 64 12.22 -8.50 -9.44
C LEU A 64 13.36 -9.39 -9.94
N ASP A 65 13.97 -10.16 -9.04
CA ASP A 65 15.00 -11.15 -9.36
C ASP A 65 14.44 -12.21 -10.32
N LEU A 66 13.22 -12.71 -10.04
CA LEU A 66 12.54 -13.69 -10.90
C LEU A 66 12.28 -13.13 -12.30
N LEU A 67 11.61 -11.98 -12.41
CA LEU A 67 11.25 -11.42 -13.72
C LEU A 67 12.47 -10.98 -14.52
N GLY A 68 13.51 -10.48 -13.84
CA GLY A 68 14.81 -10.21 -14.43
C GLY A 68 15.46 -11.45 -15.03
N ALA A 69 15.45 -12.58 -14.29
CA ALA A 69 15.95 -13.86 -14.79
C ALA A 69 15.15 -14.39 -16.01
N LEU A 70 13.88 -14.00 -16.14
CA LEU A 70 13.02 -14.37 -17.27
C LEU A 70 13.06 -13.39 -18.45
N GLY A 71 13.75 -12.25 -18.29
CA GLY A 71 13.72 -11.18 -19.29
C GLY A 71 12.33 -10.57 -19.48
N LEU A 72 11.48 -10.60 -18.45
CA LEU A 72 10.13 -10.03 -18.47
C LEU A 72 10.11 -8.67 -17.78
N GLY A 73 9.19 -7.80 -18.21
CA GLY A 73 8.90 -6.56 -17.51
C GLY A 73 8.21 -6.81 -16.16
N PHE A 74 8.26 -5.82 -15.27
CA PHE A 74 7.57 -5.85 -14.00
C PHE A 74 6.10 -5.44 -14.19
N PRO A 75 5.11 -6.20 -13.70
CA PRO A 75 3.71 -5.82 -13.81
C PRO A 75 3.40 -4.56 -13.01
N ALA A 76 2.60 -3.66 -13.56
CA ALA A 76 2.31 -2.37 -12.94
C ALA A 76 0.85 -1.94 -13.16
N LEU A 77 0.35 -1.15 -12.22
CA LEU A 77 -1.00 -0.61 -12.18
C LEU A 77 -0.99 0.91 -12.33
N ALA A 78 -1.84 1.45 -13.20
CA ALA A 78 -2.05 2.89 -13.29
C ALA A 78 -2.77 3.44 -12.04
N VAL A 79 -2.13 4.38 -11.35
CA VAL A 79 -2.61 5.08 -10.17
C VAL A 79 -2.34 6.57 -10.34
N GLY A 80 -3.40 7.35 -10.63
CA GLY A 80 -3.27 8.70 -11.15
C GLY A 80 -2.55 8.69 -12.50
N ASP A 81 -1.52 9.52 -12.65
CA ASP A 81 -0.73 9.67 -13.88
C ASP A 81 0.50 8.76 -13.94
N GLU A 82 0.70 7.89 -12.93
CA GLU A 82 1.87 7.03 -12.80
C GLU A 82 1.49 5.54 -12.75
N TYR A 83 2.47 4.68 -12.94
CA TYR A 83 2.30 3.23 -12.84
C TYR A 83 3.11 2.70 -11.66
N ILE A 84 2.44 2.11 -10.69
CA ILE A 84 3.09 1.52 -9.52
C ILE A 84 3.29 0.01 -9.74
N PRO A 85 4.39 -0.58 -9.24
CA PRO A 85 4.60 -2.02 -9.36
C PRO A 85 3.50 -2.81 -8.64
N MET A 86 3.13 -3.96 -9.20
CA MET A 86 2.09 -4.84 -8.71
C MET A 86 2.67 -6.21 -8.37
N SER A 87 2.16 -6.87 -7.33
CA SER A 87 2.54 -8.24 -7.01
C SER A 87 2.07 -9.22 -8.08
N LEU A 88 2.93 -10.16 -8.47
CA LEU A 88 2.58 -11.29 -9.36
C LEU A 88 1.36 -12.09 -8.89
N GLN A 89 1.11 -12.12 -7.58
CA GLN A 89 -0.05 -12.78 -7.01
C GLN A 89 -1.37 -12.15 -7.45
N LEU A 90 -1.39 -10.85 -7.78
CA LEU A 90 -2.59 -10.15 -8.24
C LEU A 90 -2.84 -10.36 -9.72
N VAL A 91 -1.78 -10.50 -10.53
CA VAL A 91 -1.88 -10.72 -11.97
C VAL A 91 -2.37 -12.12 -12.30
N SER A 92 -2.03 -13.11 -11.46
CA SER A 92 -2.34 -14.52 -11.68
C SER A 92 -3.72 -14.97 -11.16
N GLN A 93 -4.48 -14.09 -10.51
CA GLN A 93 -5.84 -14.36 -10.08
C GLN A 93 -6.83 -14.14 -11.25
N PRO A 94 -7.84 -15.02 -11.41
CA PRO A 94 -8.28 -16.09 -10.51
C PRO A 94 -7.70 -17.48 -10.82
N ARG A 95 -6.78 -17.61 -11.79
CA ARG A 95 -6.51 -18.90 -12.46
C ARG A 95 -5.61 -19.86 -11.66
N ARG A 96 -4.78 -19.35 -10.74
CA ARG A 96 -4.09 -20.02 -9.62
C ARG A 96 -3.02 -19.04 -9.12
N PRO A 97 -3.00 -18.66 -7.82
CA PRO A 97 -1.97 -17.76 -7.32
C PRO A 97 -0.59 -18.27 -7.69
N ILE A 98 0.27 -17.38 -8.20
CA ILE A 98 1.71 -17.65 -8.28
C ILE A 98 2.23 -17.66 -6.85
N ASP A 99 2.51 -18.84 -6.33
CA ASP A 99 3.24 -18.99 -5.09
C ASP A 99 4.74 -18.87 -5.38
N LEU A 100 5.39 -17.86 -4.78
CA LEU A 100 6.83 -17.66 -4.94
C LEU A 100 7.62 -18.75 -4.21
N ASP A 101 7.05 -19.34 -3.16
CA ASP A 101 7.67 -20.46 -2.46
C ASP A 101 7.73 -21.68 -3.40
N ASP A 102 6.67 -21.95 -4.18
CA ASP A 102 6.68 -23.02 -5.20
C ASP A 102 7.83 -22.83 -6.21
N ILE A 103 8.13 -21.60 -6.60
CA ILE A 103 9.20 -21.30 -7.55
C ILE A 103 10.59 -21.55 -6.94
N GLN A 104 10.77 -21.19 -5.67
CA GLN A 104 12.03 -21.41 -4.95
C GLN A 104 12.29 -22.90 -4.69
N PHE A 105 11.25 -23.67 -4.35
CA PHE A 105 11.38 -25.09 -4.02
C PHE A 105 11.53 -26.00 -5.26
N LEU A 106 10.98 -25.61 -6.42
CA LEU A 106 10.91 -26.50 -7.59
C LEU A 106 12.15 -26.57 -8.49
N ARG A 107 13.26 -25.87 -8.18
CA ARG A 107 14.46 -25.80 -9.03
C ARG A 107 14.11 -25.56 -10.51
N LEU A 108 13.75 -24.31 -10.82
CA LEU A 108 13.34 -23.83 -12.15
C LEU A 108 12.15 -24.63 -12.71
N PRO A 109 10.91 -24.20 -12.44
CA PRO A 109 9.76 -24.80 -13.12
C PRO A 109 9.99 -24.68 -14.64
N GLY A 110 9.85 -25.80 -15.36
CA GLY A 110 10.20 -25.88 -16.78
C GLY A 110 9.52 -24.80 -17.64
N GLU A 111 9.97 -24.64 -18.90
CA GLU A 111 9.56 -23.56 -19.83
C GLU A 111 8.06 -23.23 -19.82
N TRP A 112 7.20 -24.25 -19.65
CA TRP A 112 5.74 -24.10 -19.52
C TRP A 112 5.29 -23.10 -18.44
N TYR A 113 6.04 -22.96 -17.34
CA TYR A 113 5.71 -22.06 -16.25
C TYR A 113 6.03 -20.61 -16.61
N TYR A 114 7.12 -20.38 -17.34
CA TYR A 114 7.47 -19.05 -17.83
C TYR A 114 6.52 -18.58 -18.91
N ASP A 115 6.15 -19.48 -19.83
CA ASP A 115 5.12 -19.20 -20.84
C ASP A 115 3.77 -18.91 -20.19
N ARG A 116 3.47 -19.54 -19.05
CA ARG A 116 2.28 -19.20 -18.27
C ARG A 116 2.34 -17.78 -17.72
N ILE A 117 3.44 -17.37 -17.08
CA ILE A 117 3.57 -15.99 -16.54
C ILE A 117 3.42 -14.98 -17.68
N ARG A 118 4.10 -15.21 -18.81
CA ARG A 118 4.00 -14.34 -19.99
C ARG A 118 2.56 -14.22 -20.48
N ARG A 119 1.86 -15.36 -20.61
CA ARG A 119 0.45 -15.39 -21.02
C ARG A 119 -0.46 -14.68 -20.02
N ASP A 120 -0.22 -14.83 -18.72
CA ASP A 120 -1.00 -14.16 -17.69
C ASP A 120 -0.82 -12.62 -17.79
N PHE A 121 0.39 -12.14 -18.14
CA PHE A 121 0.64 -10.72 -18.40
C PHE A 121 -0.05 -10.21 -19.66
N GLU A 122 0.09 -10.93 -20.77
CA GLU A 122 -0.57 -10.58 -22.04
C GLU A 122 -2.09 -10.50 -21.86
N LEU A 123 -2.68 -11.45 -21.14
CA LEU A 123 -4.11 -11.44 -20.85
C LEU A 123 -4.49 -10.29 -19.92
N ALA A 124 -3.69 -10.00 -18.89
CA ALA A 124 -3.95 -8.86 -18.00
C ALA A 124 -3.88 -7.51 -18.74
N GLU A 125 -2.93 -7.32 -19.66
CA GLU A 125 -2.86 -6.10 -20.50
C GLU A 125 -4.05 -5.99 -21.45
N LEU A 126 -4.59 -7.11 -21.95
CA LEU A 126 -5.78 -7.13 -22.82
C LEU A 126 -7.09 -6.90 -22.04
N GLU A 127 -7.18 -7.44 -20.83
CA GLU A 127 -8.39 -7.40 -19.99
C GLU A 127 -8.49 -6.08 -19.19
N ASN A 128 -7.38 -5.37 -18.98
CA ASN A 128 -7.32 -4.18 -18.13
C ASN A 128 -6.40 -3.11 -18.74
N ASP A 129 -6.99 -2.03 -19.25
CA ASP A 129 -6.30 -0.88 -19.84
C ASP A 129 -5.38 -0.12 -18.87
N ARG A 130 -5.52 -0.38 -17.56
CA ARG A 130 -4.73 0.20 -16.48
C ARG A 130 -3.53 -0.68 -16.10
N PHE A 131 -3.46 -1.88 -16.65
CA PHE A 131 -2.36 -2.80 -16.42
C PHE A 131 -1.34 -2.68 -17.54
N ARG A 132 -0.06 -2.65 -17.19
CA ARG A 132 1.04 -2.81 -18.15
C ARG A 132 2.25 -3.42 -17.49
N THR A 133 3.14 -3.99 -18.29
CA THR A 133 4.50 -4.28 -17.87
C THR A 133 5.41 -3.06 -18.05
N ILE A 134 6.30 -2.80 -17.08
CA ILE A 134 7.30 -1.73 -17.11
C ILE A 134 8.72 -2.29 -16.96
N PRO A 135 9.77 -1.58 -17.42
CA PRO A 135 11.14 -2.00 -17.18
C PRO A 135 11.45 -2.17 -15.68
N ALA A 136 12.31 -3.14 -15.34
CA ALA A 136 12.70 -3.42 -13.96
C ALA A 136 13.29 -2.19 -13.24
N GLU A 137 14.10 -1.40 -13.94
CA GLU A 137 14.69 -0.16 -13.42
C GLU A 137 13.60 0.87 -13.07
N ALA A 138 12.61 1.06 -13.94
CA ALA A 138 11.49 1.96 -13.68
C ALA A 138 10.63 1.48 -12.50
N ALA A 139 10.45 0.16 -12.35
CA ALA A 139 9.75 -0.44 -11.22
C ALA A 139 10.50 -0.19 -9.90
N GLN A 140 11.82 -0.37 -9.87
CA GLN A 140 12.67 -0.09 -8.71
C GLN A 140 12.61 1.39 -8.31
N GLU A 141 12.75 2.29 -9.28
CA GLU A 141 12.71 3.73 -9.04
C GLU A 141 11.35 4.15 -8.47
N THR A 142 10.26 3.68 -9.09
CA THR A 142 8.90 3.98 -8.63
C THR A 142 8.63 3.41 -7.24
N PHE A 143 9.00 2.14 -7.01
CA PHE A 143 8.86 1.48 -5.71
C PHE A 143 9.57 2.28 -4.62
N ARG A 144 10.85 2.62 -4.83
CA ARG A 144 11.66 3.38 -3.87
C ARG A 144 11.06 4.76 -3.60
N SER A 145 10.78 5.53 -4.66
CA SER A 145 10.26 6.89 -4.56
C SER A 145 8.93 6.94 -3.81
N ARG A 146 7.98 6.07 -4.18
CA ARG A 146 6.66 5.98 -3.54
C ARG A 146 6.76 5.46 -2.10
N LEU A 147 7.68 4.53 -1.82
CA LEU A 147 7.88 4.01 -0.47
C LEU A 147 8.46 5.08 0.48
N VAL A 148 9.37 5.92 -0.01
CA VAL A 148 9.85 7.10 0.75
C VAL A 148 8.68 8.03 1.08
N GLY A 149 7.82 8.36 0.11
CA GLY A 149 6.63 9.17 0.35
C GLY A 149 5.70 8.56 1.41
N PHE A 150 5.42 7.27 1.28
CA PHE A 150 4.61 6.52 2.24
C PHE A 150 5.16 6.56 3.67
N LEU A 151 6.47 6.33 3.83
CA LEU A 151 7.13 6.38 5.13
C LEU A 151 7.23 7.79 5.69
N THR A 152 7.42 8.81 4.84
CA THR A 152 7.42 10.22 5.24
C THR A 152 6.10 10.57 5.92
N THR A 153 4.96 10.24 5.29
CA THR A 153 3.63 10.43 5.88
C THR A 153 3.46 9.69 7.19
N ARG A 154 3.98 8.44 7.27
CA ARG A 154 3.88 7.62 8.49
C ARG A 154 4.71 8.17 9.66
N ILE A 155 5.91 8.66 9.39
CA ILE A 155 6.82 9.27 10.38
C ILE A 155 6.22 10.58 10.89
N ALA A 156 5.78 11.46 9.98
CA ALA A 156 5.16 12.74 10.35
C ALA A 156 3.93 12.54 11.25
N ALA A 157 3.06 11.57 10.92
CA ALA A 157 1.90 11.24 11.76
C ALA A 157 2.30 10.71 13.14
N THR A 158 3.32 9.85 13.22
CA THR A 158 3.78 9.26 14.49
C THR A 158 4.41 10.30 15.42
N ALA A 159 5.02 11.35 14.86
CA ALA A 159 5.55 12.48 15.62
C ALA A 159 4.46 13.37 16.26
N GLY A 160 3.18 12.99 16.15
CA GLY A 160 2.06 13.74 16.72
C GLY A 160 1.73 15.03 15.94
N ARG A 161 2.28 15.16 14.74
CA ARG A 161 2.11 16.35 13.89
C ARG A 161 0.75 16.36 13.17
N ILE A 162 0.02 15.23 13.17
CA ILE A 162 -1.30 15.12 12.51
C ILE A 162 -2.36 14.58 13.49
N GLY A 163 -3.28 15.46 13.93
CA GLY A 163 -4.15 15.29 15.09
C GLY A 163 -5.41 14.42 14.89
N TRP A 164 -5.24 13.10 14.88
CA TRP A 164 -6.36 12.14 14.92
C TRP A 164 -6.46 11.42 16.27
N PRO A 165 -7.66 10.98 16.72
CA PRO A 165 -7.78 10.06 17.83
C PRO A 165 -7.10 8.74 17.44
N ALA A 166 -5.82 8.61 17.79
CA ALA A 166 -5.03 7.44 17.47
C ALA A 166 -5.67 6.20 18.10
N GLN A 167 -6.15 5.27 17.27
CA GLN A 167 -6.44 3.93 17.75
C GLN A 167 -5.13 3.15 17.77
N ALA A 168 -4.82 2.52 18.89
CA ALA A 168 -3.69 1.62 18.97
C ALA A 168 -3.99 0.33 18.22
N ILE A 169 -3.22 0.04 17.16
CA ILE A 169 -3.24 -1.26 16.49
C ILE A 169 -2.11 -2.10 17.09
N GLN A 170 -2.38 -3.37 17.39
CA GLN A 170 -1.32 -4.30 17.80
C GLN A 170 -0.62 -4.83 16.55
N LEU A 171 0.57 -4.33 16.25
CA LEU A 171 1.39 -4.78 15.12
C LEU A 171 2.79 -5.16 15.59
N PRO A 172 3.44 -6.17 14.98
CA PRO A 172 4.85 -6.39 15.23
C PRO A 172 5.64 -5.22 14.64
N LEU A 173 6.64 -4.69 15.38
CA LEU A 173 7.46 -3.58 14.85
C LEU A 173 8.25 -3.99 13.60
N ARG A 174 8.59 -5.29 13.53
CA ARG A 174 9.29 -5.95 12.42
C ARG A 174 8.73 -7.35 12.19
N ARG A 175 9.00 -7.94 11.02
CA ARG A 175 8.60 -9.30 10.66
C ARG A 175 9.08 -10.30 11.71
N GLY A 176 8.13 -11.06 12.27
CA GLY A 176 8.40 -12.05 13.34
C GLY A 176 8.71 -11.47 14.73
N GLY A 177 8.73 -10.14 14.88
CA GLY A 177 9.00 -9.47 16.16
C GLY A 177 7.83 -9.48 17.14
N ARG A 178 8.08 -8.98 18.36
CA ARG A 178 7.03 -8.79 19.38
C ARG A 178 6.00 -7.77 18.90
N ARG A 179 4.72 -8.09 19.09
CA ARG A 179 3.61 -7.16 18.83
C ARG A 179 3.62 -6.04 19.87
N THR A 180 3.49 -4.80 19.39
CA THR A 180 3.35 -3.61 20.23
C THR A 180 2.17 -2.77 19.75
N ALA A 181 1.67 -1.91 20.62
CA ALA A 181 0.71 -0.89 20.25
C ALA A 181 1.40 0.15 19.37
N VAL A 182 0.93 0.32 18.14
CA VAL A 182 1.34 1.40 17.23
C VAL A 182 0.16 2.29 16.89
N PRO A 183 0.38 3.60 16.64
CA PRO A 183 -0.68 4.49 16.20
C PRO A 183 -1.31 4.03 14.88
N GLY A 184 -2.64 4.10 14.82
CA GLY A 184 -3.44 3.81 13.64
C GLY A 184 -4.56 4.82 13.45
N CYS A 185 -4.99 4.91 12.20
CA CYS A 185 -6.06 5.77 11.69
C CYS A 185 -7.27 4.90 11.39
N THR A 186 -8.39 5.14 12.09
CA THR A 186 -9.67 4.53 11.71
C THR A 186 -10.09 5.09 10.36
N PHE A 187 -10.43 4.19 9.45
CA PHE A 187 -10.78 4.52 8.08
C PHE A 187 -12.03 3.75 7.64
N THR A 188 -12.89 4.41 6.87
CA THR A 188 -14.14 3.82 6.36
C THR A 188 -14.15 3.77 4.84
N VAL A 189 -14.33 2.58 4.28
CA VAL A 189 -14.59 2.37 2.86
C VAL A 189 -16.06 2.09 2.66
N THR A 190 -16.70 2.80 1.74
CA THR A 190 -18.06 2.51 1.27
C THR A 190 -18.02 2.17 -0.22
N ALA A 191 -19.00 1.39 -0.67
CA ALA A 191 -19.19 1.07 -2.08
C ALA A 191 -20.65 1.30 -2.49
N ASN A 192 -20.96 1.30 -3.78
CA ASN A 192 -22.35 1.34 -4.25
C ASN A 192 -23.03 -0.02 -4.08
N THR A 193 -22.28 -1.10 -4.32
CA THR A 193 -22.76 -2.47 -4.23
C THR A 193 -22.47 -3.06 -2.85
N SER A 194 -23.47 -3.73 -2.27
CA SER A 194 -23.32 -4.45 -1.00
C SER A 194 -22.67 -5.83 -1.21
N GLY A 195 -21.99 -6.35 -0.19
CA GLY A 195 -21.39 -7.68 -0.25
C GLY A 195 -20.05 -7.76 -0.99
N LEU A 196 -19.48 -6.63 -1.42
CA LEU A 196 -18.13 -6.57 -1.96
C LEU A 196 -17.10 -6.70 -0.83
N ARG A 197 -15.95 -7.33 -1.13
CA ARG A 197 -14.80 -7.33 -0.23
C ARG A 197 -13.89 -6.17 -0.60
N VAL A 198 -13.50 -5.40 0.42
CA VAL A 198 -12.61 -4.26 0.26
C VAL A 198 -11.16 -4.71 0.42
N HIS A 199 -10.38 -4.40 -0.60
CA HIS A 199 -8.93 -4.56 -0.66
C HIS A 199 -8.23 -3.22 -0.50
N TRP A 200 -7.00 -3.26 -0.01
CA TRP A 200 -6.11 -2.12 0.15
C TRP A 200 -4.68 -2.52 -0.15
N SER A 201 -3.87 -1.53 -0.52
CA SER A 201 -2.43 -1.66 -0.62
C SER A 201 -1.74 -0.33 -0.35
N GLY A 202 -0.47 -0.37 0.01
CA GLY A 202 0.36 0.84 -0.07
C GLY A 202 0.45 1.28 -1.53
N ALA A 203 0.38 2.59 -1.79
CA ALA A 203 0.49 3.18 -3.13
C ALA A 203 1.91 3.14 -3.70
N TYR A 204 2.81 2.33 -3.12
CA TYR A 204 4.16 2.03 -3.60
C TYR A 204 4.27 0.64 -4.24
N PHE A 205 3.37 -0.29 -3.87
CA PHE A 205 3.36 -1.67 -4.37
C PHE A 205 1.99 -2.29 -4.15
N ALA A 206 1.30 -2.66 -5.22
CA ALA A 206 -0.04 -3.25 -5.15
C ALA A 206 0.03 -4.75 -4.76
N SER A 207 -0.37 -5.12 -3.55
CA SER A 207 -0.28 -6.50 -3.03
C SER A 207 -1.60 -7.13 -2.54
N GLY A 208 -2.72 -6.39 -2.53
CA GLY A 208 -4.08 -6.94 -2.35
C GLY A 208 -4.39 -7.48 -0.95
N LYS A 209 -4.03 -6.71 0.08
CA LYS A 209 -4.45 -6.98 1.45
C LYS A 209 -5.95 -6.66 1.58
N TYR A 210 -6.71 -7.34 2.44
CA TYR A 210 -8.16 -7.12 2.57
C TYR A 210 -8.62 -7.05 4.02
N PHE A 211 -9.77 -6.43 4.28
CA PHE A 211 -10.31 -6.22 5.63
C PHE A 211 -11.04 -7.42 6.25
N GLY A 212 -10.78 -8.65 5.77
CA GLY A 212 -11.29 -9.89 6.37
C GLY A 212 -12.69 -10.34 5.91
N HIS A 213 -13.65 -9.43 5.70
CA HIS A 213 -15.04 -9.78 5.34
C HIS A 213 -15.69 -8.81 4.35
N PRO A 214 -16.65 -9.28 3.52
CA PRO A 214 -17.45 -8.39 2.67
C PRO A 214 -18.25 -7.43 3.54
N THR A 215 -17.98 -6.14 3.41
CA THR A 215 -18.54 -5.13 4.30
C THR A 215 -18.73 -3.82 3.54
N ASN A 216 -19.98 -3.34 3.53
CA ASN A 216 -20.31 -1.99 3.08
C ASN A 216 -21.22 -1.39 4.17
N PRO A 217 -20.71 -0.46 5.01
CA PRO A 217 -19.33 0.05 5.04
C PRO A 217 -18.31 -0.97 5.58
N ALA A 218 -17.08 -0.94 5.08
CA ALA A 218 -15.92 -1.58 5.70
C ALA A 218 -15.21 -0.55 6.60
N VAL A 219 -15.14 -0.84 7.90
CA VAL A 219 -14.42 0.00 8.87
C VAL A 219 -13.22 -0.77 9.36
N SER A 220 -12.04 -0.18 9.25
CA SER A 220 -10.79 -0.77 9.72
C SER A 220 -9.84 0.29 10.27
N THR A 221 -8.69 -0.14 10.76
CA THR A 221 -7.64 0.74 11.24
C THR A 221 -6.36 0.42 10.48
N LEU A 222 -5.80 1.43 9.82
CA LEU A 222 -4.53 1.35 9.08
C LEU A 222 -3.50 2.26 9.74
N GLN A 223 -2.21 1.96 9.59
CA GLN A 223 -1.20 2.96 9.92
C GLN A 223 -1.29 4.14 8.94
N SER A 224 -0.68 5.26 9.28
CA SER A 224 -0.55 6.40 8.37
C SER A 224 0.31 6.04 7.15
N GLY A 225 0.04 6.69 6.02
CA GLY A 225 0.66 6.40 4.73
C GLY A 225 -0.28 6.69 3.56
N ASP A 226 0.24 6.44 2.35
CA ASP A 226 -0.47 6.61 1.09
C ASP A 226 -1.00 5.26 0.58
N TYR A 227 -2.32 5.14 0.43
CA TYR A 227 -2.99 3.88 0.13
C TYR A 227 -3.78 3.95 -1.17
N ILE A 228 -3.92 2.79 -1.83
CA ILE A 228 -4.91 2.55 -2.86
C ILE A 228 -5.90 1.50 -2.36
N PHE A 229 -7.14 1.58 -2.87
CA PHE A 229 -8.23 0.69 -2.49
C PHE A 229 -8.81 0.00 -3.70
N GLY A 230 -9.37 -1.19 -3.52
CA GLY A 230 -10.04 -1.92 -4.58
C GLY A 230 -11.14 -2.79 -4.00
N VAL A 231 -11.93 -3.40 -4.89
CA VAL A 231 -13.00 -4.31 -4.50
C VAL A 231 -13.00 -5.56 -5.36
N ASP A 232 -13.48 -6.67 -4.79
CA ASP A 232 -13.88 -7.85 -5.54
C ASP A 232 -15.18 -8.47 -4.98
N GLY A 233 -15.65 -9.54 -5.61
CA GLY A 233 -16.87 -10.24 -5.23
C GLY A 233 -18.09 -9.79 -6.05
N GLY A 234 -19.24 -10.38 -5.77
CA GLY A 234 -20.43 -10.18 -6.61
C GLY A 234 -20.18 -10.61 -8.05
N SER A 235 -20.27 -9.67 -9.00
CA SER A 235 -19.96 -9.89 -10.41
C SER A 235 -18.47 -9.77 -10.77
N TYR A 236 -17.64 -9.27 -9.85
CA TYR A 236 -16.21 -9.06 -10.09
C TYR A 236 -15.42 -10.32 -9.73
N THR A 237 -14.76 -10.91 -10.73
CA THR A 237 -13.93 -12.13 -10.59
C THR A 237 -12.48 -11.86 -10.20
N SER A 238 -12.07 -10.59 -10.22
CA SER A 238 -10.75 -10.08 -9.84
C SER A 238 -10.90 -8.74 -9.10
N ILE A 239 -9.82 -8.28 -8.46
CA ILE A 239 -9.81 -7.00 -7.75
C ILE A 239 -9.86 -5.86 -8.77
N VAL A 240 -10.87 -5.01 -8.66
CA VAL A 240 -10.98 -3.75 -9.38
C VAL A 240 -10.43 -2.64 -8.48
N TRP A 241 -9.24 -2.15 -8.83
CA TRP A 241 -8.58 -1.09 -8.10
C TRP A 241 -9.11 0.30 -8.48
N ASP A 242 -9.33 1.13 -7.47
CA ASP A 242 -9.46 2.58 -7.61
C ASP A 242 -8.10 3.18 -7.99
N HIS A 243 -8.12 4.35 -8.62
CA HIS A 243 -6.94 5.07 -9.06
C HIS A 243 -6.47 6.14 -8.09
N THR A 244 -7.29 6.44 -7.10
CA THR A 244 -7.07 7.55 -6.21
C THR A 244 -6.15 7.12 -5.10
N VAL A 245 -5.08 7.89 -4.88
CA VAL A 245 -4.25 7.75 -3.69
C VAL A 245 -4.95 8.43 -2.53
N VAL A 246 -5.18 7.66 -1.47
CA VAL A 246 -5.75 8.13 -0.20
C VAL A 246 -4.62 8.30 0.79
N LYS A 247 -4.41 9.53 1.27
CA LYS A 247 -3.42 9.83 2.30
C LYS A 247 -4.04 9.70 3.69
N LEU A 248 -3.48 8.83 4.53
CA LEU A 248 -3.87 8.69 5.93
C LEU A 248 -2.81 9.34 6.83
N PRO A 249 -3.21 10.17 7.82
CA PRO A 249 -4.58 10.33 8.33
C PRO A 249 -5.44 11.41 7.63
N GLY A 250 -4.99 12.01 6.51
CA GLY A 250 -5.69 13.15 5.87
C GLY A 250 -7.14 12.90 5.45
N THR A 251 -7.43 11.73 4.86
CA THR A 251 -8.77 11.38 4.34
C THR A 251 -9.32 10.16 5.08
N PRO A 252 -10.29 10.31 6.00
CA PRO A 252 -10.75 9.21 6.87
C PRO A 252 -11.80 8.30 6.26
N SER A 253 -12.25 8.60 5.04
CA SER A 253 -13.16 7.73 4.31
C SER A 253 -12.97 7.86 2.81
N ILE A 254 -13.28 6.79 2.08
CA ILE A 254 -13.41 6.78 0.63
C ILE A 254 -14.73 6.14 0.23
N HIS A 255 -15.30 6.62 -0.86
CA HIS A 255 -16.44 6.01 -1.52
C HIS A 255 -16.01 5.48 -2.88
N LEU A 256 -16.16 4.17 -3.07
CA LEU A 256 -15.82 3.48 -4.31
C LEU A 256 -17.08 3.31 -5.15
N LEU A 257 -17.00 3.61 -6.45
CA LEU A 257 -18.18 3.66 -7.33
C LEU A 257 -18.71 2.28 -7.79
N TYR A 258 -18.20 1.18 -7.21
CA TYR A 258 -18.42 -0.20 -7.65
C TYR A 258 -19.61 -0.90 -6.97
#